data_AF-A0A969V263-F1
#
_entry.id   AF-A0A969V263-F1
#
_cell.length_a   1.000
_cell.length_b   1.000
_cell.length_c   1.000
_cell.angle_alpha   90.00
_cell.angle_beta   90.00
_cell.angle_gamma   90.00
#
_symmetry.space_group_name_H-M   'P 1'
#
loop_
_entity.id
_entity.type
_entity.pdbx_description
1 polymer ?
#
loop_
_entity_poly.entity_id
_entity_poly.type
_entity_poly.pdbx_seq_one_letter_code
_entity_poly.pdbx_strand_id
1 'polypeptide(L)'
;LALKTCLKATIKKRKGGDKVNEARAWMCKNFFDVRTFGAVMSTGVNCGQVRGPVQLTFARSIDPIVALEHSITRMAVATEAEAEKQGGDNRTMGRKHTVPYGLYRNHGFISAHLADQTGFGEEDLELFWQALGNMLEHDRSAARGEMSTRGLYVFEHVSKLGNAHAHGLFDRLTISPLDKNKVPRSFDAYTVLFDGKPLVMGESIEAAKGVKLTRKV
;
A
#
# COMPACT_ATOMS: atom_id res chain seq x y z
N LEU A 1 25.54 -9.74 -11.78
CA LEU A 1 27.02 -9.65 -11.89
C LEU A 1 27.56 -8.32 -11.33
N ALA A 2 26.99 -7.16 -11.69
CA ALA A 2 27.41 -5.83 -11.21
C ALA A 2 27.39 -5.63 -9.68
N LEU A 3 26.40 -6.20 -8.98
CA LEU A 3 26.31 -6.18 -7.51
C LEU A 3 27.53 -6.89 -6.89
N LYS A 4 27.94 -8.07 -7.41
CA LYS A 4 29.15 -8.78 -6.97
C LYS A 4 30.43 -8.05 -7.36
N THR A 5 30.50 -7.33 -8.48
CA THR A 5 31.69 -6.56 -8.86
C THR A 5 31.88 -5.34 -7.96
N CYS A 6 30.79 -4.63 -7.62
CA CYS A 6 30.81 -3.56 -6.62
C CYS A 6 31.00 -4.07 -5.18
N LEU A 7 30.58 -5.30 -4.85
CA LEU A 7 30.77 -5.91 -3.53
C LEU A 7 32.12 -6.62 -3.34
N LYS A 8 32.75 -7.16 -4.40
CA LYS A 8 34.02 -7.89 -4.28
C LYS A 8 35.25 -6.97 -4.15
N ALA A 9 35.20 -5.76 -4.69
CA ALA A 9 36.26 -4.75 -4.44
C ALA A 9 36.24 -4.18 -3.01
N THR A 10 35.37 -4.69 -2.12
CA THR A 10 34.82 -3.97 -0.96
C THR A 10 34.92 -4.71 0.37
N ILE A 11 35.49 -5.90 0.39
CA ILE A 11 35.48 -6.82 1.56
C ILE A 11 36.55 -6.46 2.62
N LYS A 12 37.11 -5.24 2.60
CA LYS A 12 37.84 -4.69 3.75
C LYS A 12 36.91 -3.70 4.43
N LYS A 13 36.47 -4.01 5.67
CA LYS A 13 35.73 -3.13 6.61
C LYS A 13 35.87 -1.65 6.21
N ARG A 14 34.92 -1.14 5.42
CA ARG A 14 35.06 0.17 4.78
C ARG A 14 34.68 1.27 5.77
N LYS A 15 35.69 1.95 6.32
CA LYS A 15 35.54 3.21 7.05
C LYS A 15 35.64 4.36 6.05
N GLY A 16 34.56 5.12 5.85
CA GLY A 16 34.56 6.36 5.05
C GLY A 16 33.19 6.71 4.47
N GLY A 17 32.73 7.95 4.66
CA GLY A 17 31.37 8.42 4.32
C GLY A 17 31.05 8.43 2.82
N ASP A 18 32.02 8.75 1.95
CA ASP A 18 31.76 8.95 0.51
C ASP A 18 31.34 7.65 -0.21
N LYS A 19 31.95 6.51 0.16
CA LYS A 19 31.61 5.19 -0.41
C LYS A 19 30.24 4.68 0.02
N VAL A 20 29.73 5.15 1.16
CA VAL A 20 28.36 4.82 1.62
C VAL A 20 27.33 5.55 0.76
N ASN A 21 27.60 6.79 0.37
CA ASN A 21 26.71 7.57 -0.49
C ASN A 21 26.64 6.99 -1.91
N GLU A 22 27.78 6.56 -2.48
CA GLU A 22 27.79 5.87 -3.78
C GLU A 22 26.99 4.56 -3.75
N ALA A 23 27.20 3.75 -2.71
CA ALA A 23 26.45 2.50 -2.54
C ALA A 23 24.95 2.77 -2.37
N ARG A 24 24.57 3.79 -1.61
CA ARG A 24 23.18 4.23 -1.43
C ARG A 24 22.54 4.66 -2.76
N ALA A 25 23.23 5.51 -3.52
CA ALA A 25 22.76 5.97 -4.82
C ALA A 25 22.60 4.80 -5.80
N TRP A 26 23.52 3.83 -5.78
CA TRP A 26 23.42 2.62 -6.55
C TRP A 26 22.18 1.78 -6.15
N MET A 27 21.91 1.64 -4.85
CA MET A 27 20.71 0.93 -4.36
C MET A 27 19.43 1.63 -4.83
N CYS A 28 19.31 2.95 -4.65
CA CYS A 28 18.15 3.71 -5.13
C CYS A 28 17.99 3.61 -6.64
N LYS A 29 19.07 3.61 -7.43
CA LYS A 29 18.99 3.49 -8.90
C LYS A 29 18.45 2.13 -9.36
N ASN A 30 18.78 1.05 -8.66
CA ASN A 30 18.50 -0.31 -9.13
C ASN A 30 17.25 -0.95 -8.49
N PHE A 31 16.75 -0.41 -7.38
CA PHE A 31 15.64 -1.00 -6.63
C PHE A 31 14.52 0.02 -6.44
N PHE A 32 13.36 -0.27 -7.04
CA PHE A 32 12.17 0.59 -6.97
C PHE A 32 11.66 0.75 -5.55
N ASP A 33 11.55 -0.34 -4.78
CA ASP A 33 11.09 -0.32 -3.39
C ASP A 33 11.98 0.55 -2.49
N VAL A 34 13.31 0.44 -2.63
CA VAL A 34 14.27 1.28 -1.92
C VAL A 34 14.14 2.75 -2.35
N ARG A 35 13.94 3.01 -3.64
CA ARG A 35 13.78 4.38 -4.18
C ARG A 35 12.47 5.04 -3.74
N THR A 36 11.40 4.27 -3.63
CA THR A 36 10.03 4.72 -3.38
C THR A 36 9.71 4.80 -1.89
N PHE A 37 10.01 3.75 -1.12
CA PHE A 37 9.65 3.64 0.30
C PHE A 37 10.84 3.82 1.25
N GLY A 38 12.06 3.66 0.75
CA GLY A 38 13.27 3.71 1.55
C GLY A 38 13.64 2.36 2.16
N ALA A 39 14.82 2.30 2.76
CA ALA A 39 15.35 1.10 3.40
C ALA A 39 16.46 1.44 4.39
N VAL A 40 16.64 0.58 5.40
CA VAL A 40 17.82 0.58 6.28
C VAL A 40 18.76 -0.53 5.81
N MET A 41 19.96 -0.16 5.35
CA MET A 41 20.89 -1.04 4.66
C MET A 41 22.27 -1.05 5.34
N SER A 42 22.27 -1.18 6.67
CA SER A 42 23.49 -1.16 7.49
C SER A 42 24.15 -2.53 7.67
N THR A 43 23.45 -3.62 7.32
CA THR A 43 23.92 -5.00 7.55
C THR A 43 24.92 -5.44 6.47
N GLY A 44 26.06 -6.00 6.89
CA GLY A 44 27.10 -6.46 5.96
C GLY A 44 27.90 -5.30 5.38
N VAL A 45 27.70 -5.00 4.09
CA VAL A 45 28.27 -3.78 3.49
C VAL A 45 27.31 -2.63 3.75
N ASN A 46 27.78 -1.68 4.56
CA ASN A 46 26.98 -0.54 4.96
C ASN A 46 26.68 0.39 3.77
N CYS A 47 25.42 0.45 3.35
CA CYS A 47 24.88 1.35 2.34
C CYS A 47 24.05 2.50 2.96
N GLY A 48 24.09 2.64 4.28
CA GLY A 48 23.37 3.67 5.03
C GLY A 48 21.88 3.42 5.10
N GLN A 49 21.11 4.51 5.18
CA GLN A 49 19.66 4.49 5.22
C GLN A 49 19.09 5.50 4.22
N VAL A 50 17.91 5.19 3.71
CA VAL A 50 17.14 6.03 2.81
C VAL A 50 15.74 6.16 3.36
N ARG A 51 15.20 7.38 3.39
CA ARG A 51 13.77 7.61 3.57
C ARG A 51 13.17 7.85 2.19
N GLY A 52 12.27 6.97 1.76
CA GLY A 52 11.60 7.14 0.47
C GLY A 52 10.58 8.29 0.49
N PRO A 53 10.26 8.86 -0.70
CA PRO A 53 9.27 9.92 -0.81
C PRO A 53 7.85 9.47 -0.46
N VAL A 54 7.52 8.20 -0.70
CA VAL A 54 6.17 7.68 -0.50
C VAL A 54 6.01 7.15 0.91
N GLN A 55 5.08 7.73 1.66
CA GLN A 55 4.73 7.31 3.00
C GLN A 55 3.23 7.03 3.06
N LEU A 56 2.87 5.80 3.42
CA LEU A 56 1.48 5.36 3.57
C LEU A 56 1.16 5.20 5.06
N THR A 57 -0.04 5.60 5.47
CA THR A 57 -0.52 5.41 6.85
C THR A 57 -1.22 4.07 6.99
N PHE A 58 -1.75 3.79 8.18
CA PHE A 58 -2.63 2.63 8.35
C PHE A 58 -3.99 2.92 7.72
N ALA A 59 -4.46 1.99 6.89
CA ALA A 59 -5.81 2.03 6.38
C ALA A 59 -6.81 1.78 7.52
N ARG A 60 -7.90 2.54 7.55
CA ARG A 60 -8.99 2.39 8.53
C ARG A 60 -10.29 2.13 7.79
N SER A 61 -11.14 1.29 8.35
CA SER A 61 -12.47 1.07 7.80
C SER A 61 -13.32 2.33 7.99
N ILE A 62 -14.19 2.62 7.01
CA ILE A 62 -15.13 3.74 7.08
C ILE A 62 -16.17 3.48 8.18
N ASP A 63 -16.72 2.27 8.20
CA ASP A 63 -17.62 1.80 9.23
C ASP A 63 -16.94 0.74 10.11
N PRO A 64 -17.43 0.51 11.34
CA PRO A 64 -17.01 -0.62 12.16
C PRO A 64 -17.22 -1.96 11.42
N ILE A 65 -16.20 -2.81 11.47
CA ILE A 65 -16.25 -4.15 10.88
C ILE A 65 -16.38 -5.21 11.97
N VAL A 66 -17.04 -6.32 11.63
CA VAL A 66 -17.12 -7.51 12.47
C VAL A 66 -16.49 -8.68 11.71
N ALA A 67 -15.52 -9.33 12.34
CA ALA A 67 -14.93 -10.56 11.82
C ALA A 67 -15.83 -11.75 12.19
N LEU A 68 -16.15 -12.59 11.20
CA LEU A 68 -16.89 -13.83 11.38
C LEU A 68 -15.92 -15.02 11.37
N GLU A 69 -16.11 -15.95 12.28
CA GLU A 69 -15.38 -17.22 12.31
C GLU A 69 -16.18 -18.31 11.61
N HIS A 70 -15.54 -18.98 10.66
CA HIS A 70 -16.09 -20.14 9.95
C HIS A 70 -15.28 -21.37 10.31
N SER A 71 -15.95 -22.39 10.87
CA SER A 71 -15.33 -23.70 11.07
C SER A 71 -15.24 -24.44 9.74
N ILE A 72 -14.07 -24.99 9.44
CA ILE A 72 -13.80 -25.74 8.20
C ILE A 72 -13.18 -27.10 8.54
N THR A 73 -13.35 -28.10 7.66
CA THR A 73 -12.77 -29.44 7.86
C THR A 73 -11.66 -29.70 6.85
N ARG A 74 -10.59 -30.38 7.29
CA ARG A 74 -9.54 -30.91 6.41
C ARG A 74 -9.73 -32.42 6.25
N MET A 75 -9.94 -32.88 5.02
CA MET A 75 -10.12 -34.30 4.69
C MET A 75 -8.82 -35.10 4.72
N ALA A 76 -7.73 -34.50 4.23
CA ALA A 76 -6.42 -35.15 4.17
C ALA A 76 -5.70 -35.04 5.52
N VAL A 77 -5.10 -36.15 5.93
CA VAL A 77 -4.23 -36.26 7.10
C VAL A 77 -2.79 -35.93 6.71
N ALA A 78 -2.08 -35.20 7.56
CA ALA A 78 -0.72 -34.76 7.29
C ALA A 78 0.33 -35.78 7.76
N THR A 79 -0.04 -36.70 8.65
CA THR A 79 0.86 -37.71 9.21
C THR A 79 0.15 -39.06 9.35
N GLU A 80 0.90 -40.16 9.36
CA GLU A 80 0.37 -41.51 9.60
C GLU A 80 -0.32 -41.60 10.97
N ALA A 81 0.23 -40.92 11.99
CA ALA A 81 -0.38 -40.83 13.31
C ALA A 81 -1.72 -40.07 13.32
N GLU A 82 -1.92 -39.09 12.43
CA GLU A 82 -3.23 -38.46 12.21
C GLU A 82 -4.19 -39.41 11.49
N ALA A 83 -3.71 -40.19 10.52
CA ALA A 83 -4.51 -41.19 9.79
C ALA A 83 -5.09 -42.26 10.73
N GLU A 84 -4.27 -42.77 11.65
CA GLU A 84 -4.68 -43.79 12.63
C GLU A 84 -5.66 -43.24 13.67
N LYS A 85 -5.54 -41.95 14.03
CA LYS A 85 -6.43 -41.28 15.01
C LYS A 85 -7.73 -40.77 14.38
N GLN A 86 -7.73 -40.45 13.09
CA GLN A 86 -8.90 -39.96 12.35
C GLN A 86 -9.68 -41.12 11.71
N GLY A 87 -10.27 -41.96 12.56
CA GLY A 87 -11.29 -42.94 12.14
C GLY A 87 -12.69 -42.32 12.18
N GLY A 88 -13.51 -42.57 11.15
CA GLY A 88 -14.91 -42.14 11.10
C GLY A 88 -15.09 -40.64 10.84
N ASP A 89 -15.92 -39.97 11.66
CA ASP A 89 -16.31 -38.55 11.47
C ASP A 89 -15.36 -37.55 12.17
N ASN A 90 -14.27 -38.05 12.77
CA ASN A 90 -13.37 -37.26 13.63
C ASN A 90 -12.27 -36.56 12.80
N ARG A 91 -12.63 -35.49 12.08
CA ARG A 91 -11.75 -34.75 11.16
C ARG A 91 -11.06 -33.55 11.82
N THR A 92 -9.88 -33.16 11.32
CA THR A 92 -9.23 -31.90 11.76
C THR A 92 -10.12 -30.71 11.42
N MET A 93 -10.46 -29.92 12.44
CA MET A 93 -11.20 -28.67 12.31
C MET A 93 -10.22 -27.49 12.23
N GLY A 94 -10.34 -26.70 11.17
CA GLY A 94 -9.69 -25.40 11.02
C GLY A 94 -10.66 -24.25 11.26
N ARG A 95 -10.11 -23.05 11.41
CA ARG A 95 -10.89 -21.80 11.54
C ARG A 95 -10.49 -20.84 10.45
N LYS A 96 -11.48 -20.16 9.86
CA LYS A 96 -11.28 -19.10 8.88
C LYS A 96 -12.02 -17.86 9.32
N HIS A 97 -11.31 -16.76 9.48
CA HIS A 97 -11.91 -15.48 9.80
C HIS A 97 -12.16 -14.69 8.52
N THR A 98 -13.35 -14.13 8.36
CA THR A 98 -13.69 -13.28 7.22
C THR A 98 -14.39 -12.00 7.67
N VAL A 99 -14.26 -10.95 6.88
CA VAL A 99 -15.07 -9.74 7.02
C VAL A 99 -16.11 -9.77 5.90
N PRO A 100 -17.43 -9.75 6.21
CA PRO A 100 -18.46 -9.82 5.17
C PRO A 100 -18.37 -8.70 4.14
N TYR A 101 -18.09 -7.48 4.62
CA TYR A 101 -17.79 -6.34 3.78
C TYR A 101 -17.05 -5.28 4.61
N GLY A 102 -16.10 -4.58 3.99
CA GLY A 102 -15.43 -3.45 4.60
C GLY A 102 -14.87 -2.52 3.53
N LEU A 103 -15.17 -1.23 3.63
CA LEU A 103 -14.53 -0.19 2.82
C LEU A 103 -13.43 0.44 3.65
N TYR A 104 -12.20 0.37 3.18
CA TYR A 104 -11.03 0.90 3.89
C TYR A 104 -10.48 2.11 3.16
N ARG A 105 -10.13 3.14 3.91
CA ARG A 105 -9.47 4.34 3.42
C ARG A 105 -8.04 4.39 3.94
N ASN A 106 -7.11 4.60 3.02
CA ASN A 106 -5.69 4.84 3.30
C ASN A 106 -5.34 6.28 2.94
N HIS A 107 -4.42 6.89 3.69
CA HIS A 107 -3.82 8.18 3.31
C HIS A 107 -2.36 7.97 2.95
N GLY A 108 -1.96 8.58 1.84
CA GLY A 108 -0.59 8.55 1.33
C GLY A 108 -0.03 9.96 1.17
N PHE A 109 1.28 10.08 1.33
CA PHE A 109 2.03 11.32 1.19
C PHE A 109 3.23 11.07 0.30
N ILE A 110 3.47 11.95 -0.67
CA ILE A 110 4.63 11.89 -1.56
C ILE A 110 5.41 13.20 -1.42
N SER A 111 6.62 13.12 -0.88
CA SER A 111 7.48 14.29 -0.68
C SER A 111 8.41 14.50 -1.87
N ALA A 112 8.22 15.60 -2.60
CA ALA A 112 9.12 15.99 -3.69
C ALA A 112 10.57 16.18 -3.22
N HIS A 113 10.78 16.68 -2.00
CA HIS A 113 12.12 16.86 -1.43
C HIS A 113 12.84 15.52 -1.21
N LEU A 114 12.14 14.49 -0.76
CA LEU A 114 12.73 13.16 -0.60
C LEU A 114 12.90 12.46 -1.96
N ALA A 115 12.02 12.73 -2.92
CA ALA A 115 12.13 12.21 -4.27
C ALA A 115 13.42 12.70 -4.95
N ASP A 116 13.76 13.99 -4.79
CA ASP A 116 15.03 14.57 -5.26
C ASP A 116 16.26 13.85 -4.68
N GLN A 117 16.17 13.30 -3.46
CA GLN A 117 17.28 12.57 -2.81
C GLN A 117 17.43 11.13 -3.29
N THR A 118 16.33 10.47 -3.68
CA THR A 118 16.34 9.06 -4.11
C THR A 118 16.34 8.89 -5.62
N GLY A 119 16.07 9.95 -6.38
CA GLY A 119 15.89 9.91 -7.83
C GLY A 119 14.54 9.32 -8.25
N PHE A 120 13.55 9.30 -7.35
CA PHE A 120 12.17 8.90 -7.66
C PHE A 120 11.55 9.92 -8.60
N GLY A 121 11.18 9.50 -9.81
CA GLY A 121 10.70 10.37 -10.88
C GLY A 121 9.24 10.14 -11.29
N GLU A 122 8.83 10.82 -12.36
CA GLU A 122 7.47 10.71 -12.92
C GLU A 122 7.15 9.28 -13.40
N GLU A 123 8.12 8.58 -13.99
CA GLU A 123 7.92 7.18 -14.43
C GLU A 123 7.65 6.25 -13.23
N ASP A 124 8.36 6.46 -12.12
CA ASP A 124 8.15 5.71 -10.89
C ASP A 124 6.79 6.05 -10.26
N LEU A 125 6.39 7.32 -10.34
CA LEU A 125 5.12 7.80 -9.84
C LEU A 125 3.94 7.20 -10.61
N GLU A 126 4.04 7.13 -11.94
CA GLU A 126 3.02 6.50 -12.77
C GLU A 126 2.96 4.99 -12.53
N LEU A 127 4.10 4.32 -12.41
CA LEU A 127 4.15 2.91 -12.01
C LEU A 127 3.51 2.70 -10.62
N PHE A 128 3.75 3.60 -9.67
CA PHE A 128 3.15 3.55 -8.35
C PHE A 128 1.61 3.68 -8.40
N TRP A 129 1.08 4.56 -9.25
CA TRP A 129 -0.38 4.67 -9.46
C TRP A 129 -0.98 3.39 -10.05
N GLN A 130 -0.33 2.82 -11.06
CA GLN A 130 -0.76 1.55 -11.64
C GLN A 130 -0.70 0.42 -10.62
N ALA A 131 0.36 0.38 -9.79
CA ALA A 131 0.49 -0.59 -8.71
C ALA A 131 -0.65 -0.45 -7.70
N LEU A 132 -1.00 0.76 -7.24
CA LEU A 132 -2.13 0.96 -6.33
C LEU A 132 -3.48 0.59 -6.94
N GLY A 133 -3.69 0.87 -8.23
CA GLY A 133 -4.89 0.46 -8.95
C GLY A 133 -5.04 -1.06 -9.03
N ASN A 134 -3.94 -1.77 -9.32
CA ASN A 134 -3.95 -3.21 -9.61
C ASN A 134 -3.49 -4.11 -8.45
N MET A 135 -3.08 -3.54 -7.31
CA MET A 135 -2.42 -4.26 -6.21
C MET A 135 -3.17 -5.51 -5.76
N LEU A 136 -4.51 -5.45 -5.76
CA LEU A 136 -5.38 -6.50 -5.26
C LEU A 136 -5.84 -7.48 -6.36
N GLU A 137 -5.69 -7.12 -7.64
CA GLU A 137 -6.06 -8.00 -8.75
C GLU A 137 -5.10 -9.18 -8.89
N HIS A 138 -3.83 -8.98 -8.53
CA HIS A 138 -2.79 -10.01 -8.58
C HIS A 138 -2.57 -10.75 -7.24
N ASP A 139 -3.32 -10.42 -6.20
CA ASP A 139 -3.13 -10.95 -4.83
C ASP A 139 -4.38 -11.69 -4.33
N ARG A 140 -4.91 -12.57 -5.19
CA ARG A 140 -6.08 -13.41 -4.89
C ARG A 140 -5.65 -14.64 -4.08
N SER A 141 -6.37 -14.91 -3.00
CA SER A 141 -6.16 -16.12 -2.21
C SER A 141 -7.42 -16.50 -1.43
N ALA A 142 -7.46 -17.74 -0.93
CA ALA A 142 -8.55 -18.21 -0.10
C ALA A 142 -8.77 -17.31 1.14
N ALA A 143 -7.71 -16.74 1.71
CA ALA A 143 -7.81 -15.89 2.91
C ALA A 143 -8.32 -14.47 2.60
N ARG A 144 -8.00 -13.93 1.42
CA ARG A 144 -8.31 -12.54 1.05
C ARG A 144 -9.68 -12.39 0.39
N GLY A 145 -10.16 -13.42 -0.31
CA GLY A 145 -11.42 -13.36 -1.03
C GLY A 145 -11.36 -12.34 -2.18
N GLU A 146 -12.39 -11.49 -2.29
CA GLU A 146 -12.49 -10.44 -3.30
C GLU A 146 -12.17 -9.07 -2.69
N MET A 147 -10.93 -8.64 -2.86
CA MET A 147 -10.48 -7.29 -2.55
C MET A 147 -10.28 -6.53 -3.87
N SER A 148 -10.70 -5.26 -3.91
CA SER A 148 -10.53 -4.40 -5.10
C SER A 148 -10.33 -2.94 -4.71
N THR A 149 -9.53 -2.22 -5.50
CA THR A 149 -9.33 -0.77 -5.34
C THR A 149 -10.55 -0.05 -5.88
N ARG A 150 -11.28 0.66 -5.01
CA ARG A 150 -12.53 1.36 -5.38
C ARG A 150 -12.35 2.81 -5.79
N GLY A 151 -11.24 3.44 -5.38
CA GLY A 151 -10.94 4.79 -5.80
C GLY A 151 -9.54 5.23 -5.42
N LEU A 152 -8.92 6.03 -6.28
CA LEU A 152 -7.63 6.65 -6.05
C LEU A 152 -7.74 8.16 -6.32
N TYR A 153 -7.69 8.94 -5.24
CA TYR A 153 -7.82 10.40 -5.27
C TYR A 153 -6.47 11.03 -4.99
N VAL A 154 -5.92 11.75 -5.97
CA VAL A 154 -4.59 12.34 -5.92
C VAL A 154 -4.69 13.84 -5.82
N PHE A 155 -4.11 14.41 -4.75
CA PHE A 155 -3.94 15.85 -4.58
C PHE A 155 -2.52 16.22 -4.99
N GLU A 156 -2.40 16.93 -6.12
CA GLU A 156 -1.13 17.39 -6.67
C GLU A 156 -0.94 18.87 -6.33
N HIS A 157 0.18 19.19 -5.67
CA HIS A 157 0.54 20.54 -5.27
C HIS A 157 1.57 21.12 -6.26
N VAL A 158 1.40 22.38 -6.65
CA VAL A 158 2.35 23.06 -7.55
C VAL A 158 3.70 23.35 -6.85
N SER A 159 3.68 23.56 -5.54
CA SER A 159 4.88 23.78 -4.72
C SER A 159 5.44 22.46 -4.19
N LYS A 160 6.77 22.30 -4.25
CA LYS A 160 7.50 21.16 -3.66
C LYS A 160 7.27 20.99 -2.15
N LEU A 161 6.91 22.07 -1.44
CA LEU A 161 6.64 22.06 0.00
C LEU A 161 5.15 21.96 0.32
N GLY A 162 4.28 21.92 -0.70
CA GLY A 162 2.84 21.93 -0.56
C GLY A 162 2.23 23.34 -0.64
N ASN A 163 0.94 23.37 -0.96
CA ASN A 163 0.12 24.59 -1.09
C ASN A 163 -1.08 24.61 -0.12
N ALA A 164 -1.41 23.48 0.49
CA ALA A 164 -2.51 23.34 1.43
C ALA A 164 -2.18 22.24 2.45
N HIS A 165 -2.80 22.29 3.63
CA HIS A 165 -2.64 21.24 4.64
C HIS A 165 -3.34 19.95 4.21
N ALA A 166 -2.65 18.82 4.36
CA ALA A 166 -3.16 17.53 3.93
C ALA A 166 -4.48 17.12 4.64
N HIS A 167 -4.60 17.37 5.95
CA HIS A 167 -5.84 17.07 6.69
C HIS A 167 -7.04 17.79 6.08
N GLY A 168 -6.91 19.09 5.76
CA GLY A 168 -8.00 19.88 5.18
C GLY A 168 -8.41 19.41 3.78
N LEU A 169 -7.49 18.83 3.01
CA LEU A 169 -7.82 18.19 1.72
C LEU A 169 -8.50 16.83 1.92
N PHE A 170 -8.02 16.03 2.87
CA PHE A 170 -8.57 14.71 3.14
C PHE A 170 -9.97 14.78 3.77
N ASP A 171 -10.24 15.72 4.66
CA ASP A 171 -11.53 15.87 5.33
C ASP A 171 -12.65 16.25 4.34
N ARG A 172 -12.30 16.95 3.26
CA ARG A 172 -13.22 17.32 2.18
C ARG A 172 -13.64 16.15 1.28
N LEU A 173 -12.84 15.09 1.24
CA LEU A 173 -13.23 13.82 0.62
C LEU A 173 -14.02 12.99 1.64
N THR A 174 -15.34 13.11 1.56
CA THR A 174 -16.30 12.43 2.43
C THR A 174 -16.74 11.10 1.83
N ILE A 175 -16.82 10.08 2.68
CA ILE A 175 -17.34 8.76 2.34
C ILE A 175 -18.37 8.41 3.40
N SER A 176 -19.59 8.12 2.99
CA SER A 176 -20.67 7.81 3.92
C SER A 176 -21.64 6.77 3.34
N PRO A 177 -22.24 5.92 4.18
CA PRO A 177 -23.29 5.00 3.73
C PRO A 177 -24.53 5.78 3.25
N LEU A 178 -25.20 5.26 2.23
CA LEU A 178 -26.46 5.80 1.71
C LEU A 178 -27.60 5.64 2.71
N ASP A 179 -27.64 4.52 3.42
CA ASP A 179 -28.62 4.22 4.46
C ASP A 179 -27.90 3.86 5.75
N LYS A 180 -27.96 4.74 6.75
CA LYS A 180 -27.29 4.57 8.05
C LYS A 180 -27.86 3.43 8.89
N ASN A 181 -29.06 2.93 8.56
CA ASN A 181 -29.71 1.85 9.29
C ASN A 181 -29.41 0.47 8.70
N LYS A 182 -28.71 0.40 7.57
CA LYS A 182 -28.36 -0.87 6.90
C LYS A 182 -26.86 -1.09 6.97
N VAL A 183 -26.48 -2.33 7.28
CA VAL A 183 -25.07 -2.71 7.25
C VAL A 183 -24.62 -2.83 5.79
N PRO A 184 -23.59 -2.09 5.35
CA PRO A 184 -23.13 -2.15 3.97
C PRO A 184 -22.63 -3.55 3.58
N ARG A 185 -22.94 -3.97 2.35
CA ARG A 185 -22.54 -5.27 1.77
C ARG A 185 -21.96 -5.16 0.36
N SER A 186 -21.93 -3.96 -0.19
CA SER A 186 -21.36 -3.66 -1.50
C SER A 186 -20.84 -2.22 -1.49
N PHE A 187 -20.06 -1.87 -2.52
CA PHE A 187 -19.57 -0.50 -2.68
C PHE A 187 -20.72 0.47 -2.99
N ASP A 188 -21.74 0.02 -3.70
CA ASP A 188 -22.92 0.82 -4.08
C ASP A 188 -23.75 1.27 -2.87
N ALA A 189 -23.50 0.71 -1.69
CA ALA A 189 -24.10 1.18 -0.43
C ALA A 189 -23.44 2.48 0.10
N TYR A 190 -22.40 2.98 -0.54
CA TYR A 190 -21.67 4.19 -0.15
C TYR A 190 -21.80 5.29 -1.20
N THR A 191 -21.73 6.53 -0.72
CA THR A 191 -21.43 7.70 -1.56
C THR A 191 -20.03 8.21 -1.26
N VAL A 192 -19.32 8.65 -2.29
CA VAL A 192 -17.98 9.23 -2.22
C VAL A 192 -18.03 10.61 -2.87
N LEU A 193 -17.82 11.65 -2.07
CA LEU A 193 -18.01 13.03 -2.49
C LEU A 193 -16.83 13.89 -2.07
N PHE A 194 -16.36 14.74 -2.96
CA PHE A 194 -15.47 15.84 -2.64
C PHE A 194 -16.27 17.14 -2.66
N ASP A 195 -16.32 17.87 -1.54
CA ASP A 195 -17.17 19.07 -1.37
C ASP A 195 -18.63 18.85 -1.81
N GLY A 196 -19.19 17.68 -1.49
CA GLY A 196 -20.56 17.33 -1.82
C GLY A 196 -20.80 16.93 -3.28
N LYS A 197 -19.76 16.83 -4.13
CA LYS A 197 -19.89 16.41 -5.53
C LYS A 197 -19.15 15.11 -5.81
N PRO A 198 -19.72 14.21 -6.63
CA PRO A 198 -18.98 13.05 -7.11
C PRO A 198 -17.90 13.50 -8.10
N LEU A 199 -16.81 12.73 -8.16
CA LEU A 199 -15.82 12.85 -9.24
C LEU A 199 -15.84 11.57 -10.06
N VAL A 200 -15.88 11.69 -11.38
CA VAL A 200 -15.75 10.53 -12.28
C VAL A 200 -14.29 10.17 -12.50
N MET A 201 -14.02 8.92 -12.89
CA MET A 201 -12.66 8.47 -13.18
C MET A 201 -12.05 9.32 -14.30
N GLY A 202 -10.82 9.80 -14.10
CA GLY A 202 -10.10 10.71 -14.99
C GLY A 202 -10.42 12.20 -14.77
N GLU A 203 -11.47 12.53 -14.02
CA GLU A 203 -11.82 13.93 -13.75
C GLU A 203 -10.76 14.61 -12.88
N SER A 204 -10.46 15.87 -13.21
CA SER A 204 -9.54 16.72 -12.47
C SER A 204 -10.17 18.07 -12.19
N ILE A 205 -10.09 18.53 -10.93
CA ILE A 205 -10.61 19.82 -10.48
C ILE A 205 -9.56 20.57 -9.65
N GLU A 206 -9.71 21.89 -9.54
CA GLU A 206 -8.92 22.67 -8.57
C GLU A 206 -9.52 22.48 -7.16
N ALA A 207 -8.80 21.80 -6.28
CA ALA A 207 -9.23 21.56 -4.90
C ALA A 207 -8.95 22.79 -4.02
N ALA A 208 -7.84 23.47 -4.23
CA ALA A 208 -7.47 24.71 -3.56
C ALA A 208 -6.50 25.47 -4.46
N LYS A 209 -6.18 26.72 -4.13
CA LYS A 209 -5.20 27.51 -4.89
C LYS A 209 -3.88 26.75 -5.04
N GLY A 210 -3.55 26.33 -6.26
CA GLY A 210 -2.34 25.57 -6.55
C GLY A 210 -2.38 24.10 -6.10
N VAL A 211 -3.58 23.53 -5.92
CA VAL A 211 -3.80 22.10 -5.65
C VAL A 211 -4.83 21.54 -6.63
N LYS A 212 -4.41 20.57 -7.44
CA LYS A 212 -5.28 19.84 -8.35
C LYS A 212 -5.67 18.50 -7.72
N LEU A 213 -6.96 18.19 -7.70
CA LEU A 213 -7.47 16.87 -7.33
C LEU A 213 -7.80 16.10 -8.60
N THR A 214 -7.27 14.89 -8.74
CA THR A 214 -7.59 13.96 -9.84
C THR A 214 -8.07 12.63 -9.27
N ARG A 215 -9.16 12.09 -9.83
CA ARG A 215 -9.57 10.70 -9.56
C ARG A 215 -8.94 9.77 -10.60
N LYS A 216 -7.94 8.99 -10.21
CA LYS A 216 -7.24 8.05 -11.12
C LYS A 216 -7.93 6.70 -11.28
N VAL A 217 -8.67 6.25 -10.26
CA VAL A 217 -9.50 5.03 -10.22
C VAL A 217 -10.85 5.37 -9.61
#